data_AF-A0AAD6J3Y7-F1
#
_entry.id   AF-A0AAD6J3Y7-F1
#
_cell.length_a   1.000
_cell.length_b   1.000
_cell.length_c   1.000
_cell.angle_alpha   90.00
_cell.angle_beta   90.00
_cell.angle_gamma   90.00
#
_symmetry.space_group_name_H-M   'P 1'
#
loop_
_entity.id
_entity.type
_entity.pdbx_description
1 polymer ?
#
loop_
_entity_poly.entity_id
_entity_poly.type
_entity_poly.pdbx_seq_one_letter_code
_entity_poly.pdbx_strand_id
1 'polypeptide(L)'
;MPAIHQTQDIKMKATILVALFAALAAAAPQGATGPQRCGGKTGKTCHGKQVCAGEKEIKDGNGVCVTGKPCGNFFGDVCPQRGDRCVNDPRIECPEGVMDCGGGVCIPAQWVKELGLGN
;
A
#
# COMPACT_ATOMS: atom_id res chain seq x y z
N MET A 1 -10.58 -56.78 -45.18
CA MET A 1 -10.22 -56.23 -46.51
C MET A 1 -11.50 -55.62 -47.10
N PRO A 2 -11.55 -54.43 -47.72
CA PRO A 2 -10.78 -53.18 -47.56
C PRO A 2 -11.68 -51.89 -47.46
N ALA A 3 -11.00 -50.76 -47.28
CA ALA A 3 -11.21 -49.35 -47.75
C ALA A 3 -12.64 -48.77 -47.92
N ILE A 4 -13.04 -47.66 -47.27
CA ILE A 4 -12.54 -46.26 -47.31
C ILE A 4 -13.02 -45.45 -48.54
N HIS A 5 -13.54 -44.26 -48.22
CA HIS A 5 -13.70 -43.02 -49.01
C HIS A 5 -15.00 -42.80 -49.82
N GLN A 6 -15.91 -42.05 -49.20
CA GLN A 6 -16.66 -40.99 -49.86
C GLN A 6 -16.27 -39.65 -49.24
N THR A 7 -16.05 -38.70 -50.14
CA THR A 7 -15.39 -37.41 -49.97
C THR A 7 -16.34 -36.36 -49.39
N GLN A 8 -15.72 -35.37 -48.74
CA GLN A 8 -16.30 -34.27 -47.98
C GLN A 8 -17.26 -33.38 -48.75
N ASP A 9 -18.27 -32.80 -48.07
CA ASP A 9 -18.67 -31.42 -48.33
C ASP A 9 -19.37 -30.76 -47.12
N ILE A 10 -18.67 -29.75 -46.58
CA ILE A 10 -19.17 -28.49 -46.02
C ILE A 10 -19.94 -28.45 -44.67
N LYS A 11 -19.35 -27.64 -43.78
CA LYS A 11 -19.96 -26.89 -42.64
C LYS A 11 -20.22 -27.63 -41.33
N MET A 12 -19.16 -28.20 -40.79
CA MET A 12 -18.96 -28.25 -39.34
C MET A 12 -17.98 -27.12 -38.97
N LYS A 13 -18.47 -26.00 -38.41
CA LYS A 13 -17.66 -24.91 -37.78
C LYS A 13 -18.55 -23.72 -37.39
N ALA A 14 -19.46 -23.86 -36.43
CA ALA A 14 -20.13 -22.67 -35.88
C ALA A 14 -20.74 -22.79 -34.48
N THR A 15 -20.49 -23.86 -33.71
CA THR A 15 -21.29 -24.08 -32.49
C THR A 15 -20.50 -24.39 -31.22
N ILE A 16 -19.20 -24.12 -31.18
CA ILE A 16 -18.37 -24.43 -30.00
C ILE A 16 -17.43 -23.28 -29.64
N LEU A 17 -17.93 -22.05 -29.45
CA LEU A 17 -17.11 -20.92 -28.97
C LEU A 17 -17.89 -19.89 -28.13
N VAL A 18 -18.78 -20.30 -27.20
CA VAL A 18 -19.48 -19.33 -26.32
C VAL A 18 -19.29 -19.59 -24.82
N ALA A 19 -18.72 -20.72 -24.39
CA ALA A 19 -18.65 -21.09 -22.98
C ALA A 19 -17.29 -20.89 -22.28
N LEU A 20 -16.37 -20.09 -22.82
CA LEU A 20 -14.98 -19.99 -22.30
C LEU A 20 -14.60 -18.64 -21.66
N PHE A 21 -15.52 -17.67 -21.55
CA PHE A 21 -15.22 -16.33 -21.02
C PHE A 21 -15.79 -16.03 -19.63
N ALA A 22 -16.23 -17.01 -18.85
CA ALA A 22 -16.79 -16.77 -17.51
C ALA A 22 -15.78 -16.87 -16.35
N ALA A 23 -14.53 -17.28 -16.58
CA ALA A 23 -13.61 -17.67 -15.50
C ALA A 23 -12.44 -16.70 -15.20
N LEU A 24 -12.29 -15.57 -15.89
CA LEU A 24 -11.12 -14.68 -15.72
C LEU A 24 -11.36 -13.38 -14.93
N ALA A 25 -12.52 -13.18 -14.30
CA ALA A 25 -12.83 -11.92 -13.62
C ALA A 25 -12.35 -11.83 -12.15
N ALA A 26 -11.75 -12.87 -11.56
CA ALA A 26 -11.50 -12.93 -10.11
C ALA A 26 -10.05 -12.68 -9.66
N ALA A 27 -9.26 -11.95 -10.46
CA ALA A 27 -7.92 -11.51 -10.05
C ALA A 27 -7.59 -10.11 -10.57
N ALA A 28 -8.50 -9.15 -10.36
CA ALA A 28 -8.06 -7.76 -10.36
C ALA A 28 -7.08 -7.61 -9.17
N PRO A 29 -5.86 -7.06 -9.35
CA PRO A 29 -5.07 -6.66 -8.21
C PRO A 29 -5.98 -5.72 -7.42
N GLN A 30 -6.36 -6.16 -6.22
CA GLN A 30 -7.07 -5.33 -5.27
C GLN A 30 -6.13 -4.17 -5.04
N GLY A 31 -6.35 -3.05 -5.75
CA GLY A 31 -5.57 -1.84 -5.60
C GLY A 31 -5.59 -1.57 -4.11
N ALA A 32 -4.44 -1.74 -3.47
CA ALA A 32 -4.34 -1.60 -2.03
C ALA A 32 -4.76 -0.16 -1.73
N THR A 33 -6.01 0.02 -1.29
CA THR A 33 -6.58 1.32 -0.94
C THR A 33 -5.99 1.87 0.37
N GLY A 34 -5.11 1.09 1.00
CA GLY A 34 -4.39 1.45 2.22
C GLY A 34 -2.99 2.02 1.95
N PRO A 35 -2.33 2.54 3.00
CA PRO A 35 -1.00 3.12 2.89
C PRO A 35 0.04 2.10 2.41
N GLN A 36 0.95 2.55 1.54
CA GLN A 36 2.11 1.73 1.16
C GLN A 36 2.98 1.49 2.40
N ARG A 37 3.15 0.22 2.75
CA ARG A 37 3.97 -0.23 3.90
C ARG A 37 5.45 -0.26 3.52
N CYS A 38 6.31 0.06 4.48
CA CYS A 38 7.75 0.11 4.33
C CYS A 38 8.48 -0.32 5.59
N GLY A 39 9.79 -0.57 5.47
CA GLY A 39 10.66 -0.87 6.60
C GLY A 39 10.30 -2.17 7.32
N GLY A 40 10.69 -2.25 8.58
CA GLY A 40 10.42 -3.37 9.46
C GLY A 40 10.82 -4.71 8.88
N LYS A 41 9.96 -5.71 9.06
CA LYS A 41 10.18 -7.08 8.55
C LYS A 41 9.96 -7.19 7.05
N THR A 42 9.32 -6.19 6.42
CA THR A 42 9.05 -6.22 4.98
C THR A 42 10.26 -5.82 4.14
N GLY A 43 11.21 -5.06 4.71
CA GLY A 43 12.36 -4.53 4.00
C GLY A 43 12.02 -3.61 2.81
N LYS A 44 10.74 -3.23 2.68
CA LYS A 44 10.25 -2.42 1.55
C LYS A 44 10.69 -0.98 1.70
N THR A 45 11.05 -0.35 0.61
CA THR A 45 11.43 1.07 0.57
C THR A 45 10.29 1.92 0.01
N CYS A 46 10.32 3.21 0.34
CA CYS A 46 9.40 4.19 -0.23
C CYS A 46 9.93 4.73 -1.55
N HIS A 47 9.03 5.23 -2.40
CA HIS A 47 9.39 5.74 -3.72
C HIS A 47 9.42 7.27 -3.77
N GLY A 48 10.32 7.81 -4.59
CA GLY A 48 10.43 9.25 -4.83
C GLY A 48 10.83 10.04 -3.57
N LYS A 49 9.99 11.01 -3.18
CA LYS A 49 10.25 11.91 -2.03
C LYS A 49 9.58 11.44 -0.73
N GLN A 50 9.06 10.22 -0.72
CA GLN A 50 8.39 9.64 0.45
C GLN A 50 9.41 9.18 1.49
N VAL A 51 9.02 9.27 2.76
CA VAL A 51 9.78 8.76 3.90
C VAL A 51 9.01 7.62 4.56
N CYS A 52 9.74 6.68 5.16
CA CYS A 52 9.15 5.56 5.87
C CYS A 52 8.87 5.94 7.34
N ALA A 53 7.64 6.34 7.64
CA ALA A 53 7.31 6.89 8.96
C ALA A 53 6.55 5.89 9.82
N GLY A 54 6.72 5.99 11.14
CA GLY A 54 5.92 5.24 12.10
C GLY A 54 6.40 3.81 12.40
N GLU A 55 7.61 3.40 11.99
CA GLU A 55 8.11 2.03 12.27
C GLU A 55 8.16 1.70 13.77
N LYS A 56 8.35 2.70 14.64
CA LYS A 56 8.39 2.53 16.10
C LYS A 56 7.00 2.63 16.73
N GLU A 57 6.09 3.37 16.11
CA GLU A 57 4.77 3.70 16.63
C GLU A 57 3.67 2.75 16.14
N ILE A 58 3.85 2.13 14.98
CA ILE A 58 2.88 1.22 14.38
C ILE A 58 3.11 -0.20 14.90
N LYS A 59 2.04 -0.84 15.40
CA LYS A 59 2.11 -2.09 16.19
C LYS A 59 2.80 -3.27 15.51
N ASP A 60 2.75 -3.37 14.19
CA ASP A 60 3.37 -4.46 13.44
C ASP A 60 4.85 -4.22 13.10
N GLY A 61 5.40 -3.08 13.53
CA GLY A 61 6.78 -2.66 13.29
C GLY A 61 7.07 -2.27 11.85
N ASN A 62 6.04 -2.13 10.99
CA ASN A 62 6.21 -1.64 9.63
C ASN A 62 5.72 -0.19 9.53
N GLY A 63 6.51 0.65 8.88
CA GLY A 63 6.19 2.04 8.62
C GLY A 63 5.21 2.22 7.46
N VAL A 64 4.90 3.47 7.16
CA VAL A 64 4.14 3.88 5.98
C VAL A 64 4.89 4.93 5.17
N CYS A 65 4.78 4.83 3.86
CA CYS A 65 5.36 5.80 2.95
C CYS A 65 4.52 7.06 2.91
N VAL A 66 5.09 8.16 3.38
CA VAL A 66 4.44 9.48 3.40
C VAL A 66 5.30 10.53 2.75
N THR A 67 4.69 11.41 1.97
CA THR A 67 5.30 12.69 1.54
C THR A 67 4.94 13.81 2.52
N GLY A 68 4.54 13.45 3.75
CA GLY A 68 3.78 14.29 4.66
C GLY A 68 4.45 15.61 5.03
N LYS A 69 3.64 16.55 5.51
CA LYS A 69 4.13 17.81 6.06
C LYS A 69 4.84 17.56 7.39
N PRO A 70 5.89 18.34 7.70
CA PRO A 70 6.52 18.26 9.02
C PRO A 70 5.56 18.75 10.12
N CYS A 71 5.74 18.25 11.34
CA CYS A 71 5.03 18.62 12.58
C CYS A 71 5.96 18.45 13.79
N GLY A 72 5.53 18.71 15.02
CA GLY A 72 6.24 18.32 16.25
C GLY A 72 7.64 18.90 16.43
N ASN A 73 7.89 20.13 15.99
CA ASN A 73 9.14 20.84 16.28
C ASN A 73 9.07 21.61 17.62
N PHE A 74 10.17 22.28 17.98
CA PHE A 74 10.29 23.11 19.20
C PHE A 74 9.19 24.18 19.36
N PHE A 75 8.57 24.60 18.26
CA PHE A 75 7.48 25.57 18.27
C PHE A 75 6.10 24.93 18.49
N GLY A 76 6.05 23.60 18.62
CA GLY A 76 4.81 22.85 18.81
C GLY A 76 3.98 22.71 17.54
N ASP A 77 4.61 22.67 16.36
CA ASP A 77 3.89 22.56 15.09
C ASP A 77 2.94 21.36 15.10
N VAL A 78 1.69 21.61 14.71
CA VAL A 78 0.66 20.58 14.61
C VAL A 78 0.40 20.21 13.16
N CYS A 79 -0.11 18.99 12.94
CA CYS A 79 -0.55 18.62 11.61
C CYS A 79 -1.70 19.54 11.15
N PRO A 80 -1.64 20.05 9.90
CA PRO A 80 -2.56 21.07 9.43
C PRO A 80 -3.98 20.55 9.22
N GLN A 81 -4.15 19.25 9.04
CA GLN A 81 -5.47 18.62 8.89
C GLN A 81 -5.91 18.01 10.21
N ARG A 82 -7.17 18.24 10.56
CA ARG A 82 -7.77 17.69 11.77
C ARG A 82 -7.81 16.17 11.67
N GLY A 83 -7.30 15.50 12.70
CA GLY A 83 -7.29 14.04 12.79
C GLY A 83 -6.01 13.39 12.26
N ASP A 84 -5.15 14.16 11.57
CA ASP A 84 -3.81 13.68 11.24
C ASP A 84 -2.99 13.46 12.51
N ARG A 85 -2.10 12.46 12.45
CA ARG A 85 -1.22 12.13 13.57
C ARG A 85 0.21 12.53 13.25
N CYS A 86 0.82 13.29 14.15
CA CYS A 86 2.26 13.53 14.11
C CYS A 86 3.00 12.30 14.65
N VAL A 87 3.88 11.72 13.84
CA VAL A 87 4.77 10.61 14.23
C VAL A 87 6.21 11.01 13.99
N ASN A 88 7.16 10.28 14.58
CA ASN A 88 8.57 10.65 14.48
C ASN A 88 9.06 10.59 13.02
N ASP A 89 9.85 11.59 12.60
CA ASP A 89 10.45 11.62 11.27
C ASP A 89 11.73 10.76 11.30
N PRO A 90 11.80 9.65 10.54
CA PRO A 90 12.96 8.77 10.55
C PRO A 90 14.26 9.43 10.07
N ARG A 91 14.18 10.60 9.43
CA ARG A 91 15.36 11.36 8.96
C ARG A 91 16.03 12.14 10.10
N ILE A 92 15.36 12.26 11.24
CA ILE A 92 15.80 13.06 12.37
C ILE A 92 16.30 12.10 13.44
N GLU A 93 17.61 12.08 13.64
CA GLU A 93 18.23 11.25 14.67
C GLU A 93 18.02 11.92 16.03
N CYS A 94 17.14 11.32 16.83
CA CYS A 94 16.75 11.80 18.14
C CYS A 94 17.65 11.16 19.22
N PRO A 95 18.52 11.93 19.90
CA PRO A 95 19.36 11.39 20.96
C PRO A 95 18.51 10.85 22.12
N GLU A 96 18.99 9.80 22.78
CA GLU A 96 18.31 9.25 23.96
C GLU A 96 18.18 10.32 25.06
N GLY A 97 17.00 10.40 25.68
CA GLY A 97 16.70 11.33 26.76
C GLY A 97 16.27 12.74 26.35
N VAL A 98 16.19 13.04 25.05
CA VAL A 98 15.69 14.33 24.55
C VAL A 98 14.17 14.29 24.43
N MET A 99 13.49 15.28 25.03
CA MET A 99 12.01 15.36 25.04
C MET A 99 11.41 15.86 23.73
N ASP A 100 12.18 16.65 22.97
CA ASP A 100 11.78 17.14 21.66
C ASP A 100 13.00 17.11 20.73
N CYS A 101 12.99 16.18 19.80
CA CYS A 101 14.05 15.99 18.83
C CYS A 101 13.84 16.81 17.56
N GLY A 102 12.85 17.70 17.58
CA GLY A 102 12.60 18.64 16.52
C GLY A 102 12.12 17.93 15.27
N GLY A 103 10.83 17.59 15.23
CA GLY A 103 10.18 17.26 13.97
C GLY A 103 9.63 15.84 13.90
N GLY A 104 8.41 15.76 13.40
CA GLY A 104 7.72 14.57 12.96
C GLY A 104 7.16 14.79 11.56
N VAL A 105 6.47 13.78 11.06
CA VAL A 105 5.73 13.84 9.81
C VAL A 105 4.27 13.50 10.03
N CYS A 106 3.39 14.20 9.34
CA CYS A 106 1.95 13.97 9.46
C CYS A 106 1.52 12.71 8.70
N ILE A 107 0.89 11.80 9.44
CA ILE A 107 0.14 10.67 8.91
C ILE A 107 -1.33 11.10 8.71
N PRO A 108 -1.88 10.97 7.49
CA PRO A 108 -3.27 11.31 7.20
C PRO A 108 -4.27 10.58 8.10
N ALA A 109 -5.29 11.30 8.58
CA ALA A 109 -6.35 10.78 9.46
C ALA A 109 -6.97 9.45 8.98
N GLN A 110 -7.17 9.32 7.67
CA GLN A 110 -7.71 8.10 7.03
C GLN A 110 -6.91 6.84 7.37
N TRP A 111 -5.60 6.95 7.62
CA TRP A 111 -4.74 5.81 7.93
C TRP A 111 -4.51 5.63 9.42
N VAL A 112 -4.70 6.67 10.24
CA VAL A 112 -4.42 6.64 11.68
C VAL A 112 -5.11 5.46 12.38
N LYS A 113 -6.38 5.21 12.05
CA LYS A 113 -7.14 4.10 12.63
C LYS A 113 -6.65 2.74 12.14
N GLU A 114 -6.39 2.61 10.84
CA GLU A 114 -5.90 1.37 10.20
C GLU A 114 -4.53 0.97 10.73
N LEU A 115 -3.69 1.95 11.06
CA LEU A 115 -2.34 1.78 11.57
C LEU A 115 -2.27 1.66 13.09
N GLY A 116 -3.41 1.79 13.79
CA GLY A 116 -3.45 1.72 15.25
C GLY A 116 -2.71 2.87 15.95
N LEU A 117 -2.65 4.05 15.31
CA LEU A 117 -2.00 5.26 15.81
C LEU A 117 -2.96 6.18 16.60
N GLY A 118 -4.23 5.80 16.72
CA GLY A 118 -5.24 6.47 17.55
C GLY A 118 -5.45 5.73 18.88
N ASN A 119 -5.54 6.49 19.97
CA ASN A 119 -6.06 6.00 21.26
C ASN A 119 -7.56 5.73 21.17
#